data_AF-A0A4R4N6V4-F1
#
_entry.id   AF-A0A4R4N6V4-F1
#
_cell.length_a   1.000
_cell.length_b   1.000
_cell.length_c   1.000
_cell.angle_alpha   90.00
_cell.angle_beta   90.00
_cell.angle_gamma   90.00
#
_symmetry.space_group_name_H-M   'P 1'
#
loop_
_entity.id
_entity.type
_entity.pdbx_description
1 polymer ?
#
loop_
_entity_poly.entity_id
_entity_poly.type
_entity_poly.pdbx_seq_one_letter_code
_entity_poly.pdbx_strand_id
1 'polypeptide(L)'
;MNGFPELEKSMRREVGARLFTVLAWIPGRRTLRRVHSSHPEQYPVGGEKSVEVAQGWLAQCVEGGQPYHAARSLAPSAVPALRAALQGGGA
;
A
#
# COMPACT_ATOMS: atom_id res chain seq x y z
N MET A 1 -6.36 12.11 -11.29
CA MET A 1 -7.24 10.95 -11.55
C MET A 1 -6.52 9.70 -11.06
N ASN A 2 -7.20 8.83 -10.30
CA ASN A 2 -6.56 7.79 -9.46
C ASN A 2 -5.93 6.66 -10.30
N GLY A 3 -4.60 6.68 -10.49
CA GLY A 3 -3.82 5.64 -11.20
C GLY A 3 -3.65 4.29 -10.47
N PHE A 4 -4.59 3.94 -9.59
CA PHE A 4 -4.52 2.71 -8.79
C PHE A 4 -4.74 1.42 -9.62
N PRO A 5 -5.63 1.38 -10.61
CA PRO A 5 -5.75 0.21 -11.49
C PRO A 5 -4.47 -0.09 -12.28
N GLU A 6 -3.78 0.94 -12.75
CA GLU A 6 -2.51 0.84 -13.49
C GLU A 6 -1.40 0.33 -12.57
N LEU A 7 -1.34 0.89 -11.36
CA LEU A 7 -0.42 0.42 -10.32
C LEU A 7 -0.67 -1.04 -9.96
N GLU A 8 -1.93 -1.44 -9.77
CA GLU A 8 -2.30 -2.83 -9.51
C GLU A 8 -1.79 -3.75 -10.62
N LYS A 9 -2.05 -3.41 -11.89
CA LYS A 9 -1.55 -4.19 -13.04
C LYS A 9 -0.03 -4.31 -13.02
N SER A 10 0.69 -3.24 -12.69
CA SER A 10 2.16 -3.24 -12.56
C SER A 10 2.62 -4.17 -11.45
N MET A 11 2.00 -4.09 -10.26
CA MET A 11 2.32 -4.92 -9.10
C MET A 11 2.02 -6.39 -9.34
N ARG A 12 0.94 -6.71 -10.06
CA ARG A 12 0.65 -8.09 -10.50
C ARG A 12 1.75 -8.62 -11.41
N ARG A 13 2.19 -7.83 -12.40
CA ARG A 13 3.20 -8.23 -13.39
C ARG A 13 4.60 -8.37 -12.78
N GLU A 14 5.01 -7.41 -11.96
CA GLU A 14 6.42 -7.28 -11.53
C GLU A 14 6.70 -7.96 -10.19
N VAL A 15 5.71 -8.00 -9.30
CA VAL A 15 5.84 -8.54 -7.95
C VAL A 15 5.04 -9.85 -7.79
N GLY A 16 4.14 -10.16 -8.72
CA GLY A 16 3.24 -11.32 -8.59
C GLY A 16 2.14 -11.10 -7.55
N ALA A 17 1.73 -9.85 -7.32
CA ALA A 17 0.73 -9.51 -6.31
C ALA A 17 -0.59 -10.27 -6.55
N ARG A 18 -0.99 -11.10 -5.58
CA ARG A 18 -2.29 -11.79 -5.61
C ARG A 18 -3.40 -10.90 -5.05
N LEU A 19 -3.09 -10.18 -3.97
CA LEU A 19 -3.94 -9.20 -3.32
C LEU A 19 -3.25 -7.83 -3.36
N PHE A 20 -3.96 -6.83 -3.86
CA PHE A 20 -3.53 -5.44 -3.89
C PHE A 20 -4.60 -4.54 -3.27
N THR A 21 -4.20 -3.69 -2.33
CA THR A 21 -5.06 -2.70 -1.67
C THR A 21 -4.30 -1.41 -1.47
N VAL A 22 -4.98 -0.26 -1.64
CA VAL A 22 -4.44 1.06 -1.29
C VAL A 22 -5.21 1.61 -0.11
N LEU A 23 -4.47 2.09 0.89
CA LEU A 23 -5.00 2.61 2.14
C LEU A 23 -4.56 4.06 2.29
N ALA A 24 -5.50 4.97 2.51
CA ALA A 24 -5.23 6.36 2.83
C ALA A 24 -5.07 6.51 4.35
N TRP A 25 -4.01 7.17 4.79
CA TRP A 25 -3.82 7.56 6.18
C TRP A 25 -4.72 8.74 6.55
N ILE A 26 -5.38 8.65 7.70
CA ILE A 26 -6.25 9.69 8.26
C ILE A 26 -5.63 10.17 9.58
N PRO A 27 -4.81 11.23 9.56
CA PRO A 27 -3.99 11.63 10.72
C PRO A 27 -4.79 11.87 11.99
N GLY A 28 -5.89 12.64 11.90
CA GLY A 28 -6.69 13.03 13.06
C GLY A 28 -7.40 11.85 13.76
N ARG A 29 -7.65 10.76 13.03
CA ARG A 29 -8.29 9.54 13.57
C ARG A 29 -7.29 8.42 13.84
N ARG A 30 -6.04 8.58 13.41
CA ARG A 30 -5.00 7.55 13.43
C ARG A 30 -5.43 6.22 12.79
N THR A 31 -6.23 6.31 11.73
CA THR A 31 -6.75 5.15 10.98
C THR A 31 -6.28 5.13 9.54
N LEU A 32 -6.26 3.93 8.97
CA LEU A 32 -6.10 3.69 7.54
C LEU A 32 -7.47 3.38 6.95
N ARG A 33 -7.86 4.08 5.87
CA ARG A 33 -9.10 3.80 5.12
C ARG A 33 -8.77 3.22 3.76
N ARG A 34 -9.40 2.10 3.40
CA ARG A 34 -9.19 1.48 2.09
C ARG A 34 -9.83 2.34 1.00
N VAL A 35 -9.03 2.81 0.05
CA VAL A 35 -9.49 3.62 -1.09
C VAL A 35 -9.48 2.84 -2.40
N HIS A 36 -8.75 1.73 -2.46
CA HIS A 36 -8.75 0.80 -3.59
C HIS A 36 -8.57 -0.64 -3.11
N SER A 37 -9.21 -1.58 -3.79
CA SER A 37 -9.07 -3.01 -3.53
C SER A 37 -9.26 -3.81 -4.82
N SER A 38 -8.32 -4.70 -5.08
CA SER A 38 -8.45 -5.74 -6.11
C SER A 38 -9.49 -6.82 -5.78
N HIS A 39 -9.89 -6.94 -4.51
CA HIS A 39 -10.83 -7.95 -4.00
C HIS A 39 -11.85 -7.26 -3.09
N PRO A 40 -12.74 -6.42 -3.63
CA PRO A 40 -13.64 -5.59 -2.82
C PRO A 40 -14.64 -6.39 -1.99
N GLU A 41 -15.02 -7.59 -2.41
CA GLU A 41 -15.92 -8.46 -1.64
C GLU A 41 -15.27 -8.94 -0.32
N GLN A 42 -13.97 -9.24 -0.33
CA GLN A 42 -13.22 -9.72 0.83
C GLN A 42 -12.58 -8.56 1.61
N TYR A 43 -12.20 -7.51 0.87
CA TYR A 43 -11.55 -6.31 1.38
C TYR A 43 -12.30 -5.07 0.86
N PRO A 44 -13.42 -4.69 1.49
CA PRO A 44 -14.28 -3.61 1.02
C PRO A 44 -13.59 -2.25 0.95
N VAL A 45 -13.85 -1.51 -0.12
CA VAL A 45 -13.51 -0.08 -0.18
C VAL A 45 -14.28 0.66 0.91
N GLY A 46 -13.59 1.56 1.61
CA GLY A 46 -14.14 2.26 2.78
C GLY A 46 -13.87 1.57 4.12
N GLY A 47 -13.44 0.30 4.14
CA GLY A 47 -13.05 -0.38 5.37
C GLY A 47 -11.90 0.35 6.08
N GLU A 48 -12.03 0.53 7.40
CA GLU A 48 -11.04 1.22 8.23
C GLU A 48 -10.27 0.24 9.13
N LYS A 49 -9.01 0.55 9.41
CA LYS A 49 -8.14 -0.20 10.33
C LYS A 49 -7.43 0.79 11.26
N SER A 50 -7.54 0.60 12.57
CA SER A 50 -6.71 1.34 13.55
C SER A 50 -5.26 0.83 13.51
N VAL A 51 -4.31 1.75 13.65
CA VAL A 51 -2.86 1.45 13.57
C VAL A 51 -2.22 1.29 14.96
N GLU A 52 -3.03 1.24 16.02
CA GLU A 52 -2.62 1.34 17.42
C GLU A 52 -1.59 0.28 17.88
N VAL A 53 -1.39 -0.82 17.14
CA VAL A 53 -0.58 -1.97 17.57
C VAL A 53 0.72 -2.17 16.76
N ALA A 54 0.96 -1.43 15.68
CA ALA A 54 2.13 -1.66 14.83
C ALA A 54 3.31 -0.72 15.19
N GLN A 55 3.92 -0.94 16.36
CA GLN A 55 5.14 -0.24 16.79
C GLN A 55 6.21 -0.31 15.67
N GLY A 56 6.66 0.85 15.19
CA GLY A 56 7.65 0.99 14.11
C GLY A 56 7.08 1.09 12.68
N TRP A 57 5.90 0.50 12.39
CA TRP A 57 5.32 0.56 11.03
C TRP A 57 4.90 1.98 10.65
N LEU A 58 4.26 2.71 11.57
CA LEU A 58 3.79 4.07 11.30
C LEU A 58 4.95 5.02 11.00
N ALA A 59 5.99 4.98 11.84
CA ALA A 59 7.20 5.77 11.62
C ALA A 59 7.89 5.41 10.29
N GLN A 60 8.01 4.12 9.96
CA GLN A 60 8.69 3.68 8.74
C GLN A 60 7.88 3.99 7.47
N CYS A 61 6.59 3.61 7.43
CA CYS A 61 5.77 3.67 6.22
C CYS A 61 5.07 5.01 6.03
N VAL A 62 4.46 5.55 7.09
CA VAL A 62 3.64 6.76 6.98
C VAL A 62 4.51 8.01 7.06
N GLU A 63 5.39 8.08 8.06
CA GLU A 63 6.27 9.24 8.26
C GLU A 63 7.50 9.19 7.36
N GLY A 64 8.16 8.03 7.27
CA GLY A 64 9.40 7.84 6.50
C GLY A 64 9.21 7.45 5.02
N GLY A 65 7.98 7.16 4.58
CA GLY A 65 7.70 6.77 3.19
C GLY A 65 8.42 5.50 2.72
N GLN A 66 8.85 4.63 3.64
CA GLN A 66 9.59 3.42 3.32
C GLN A 66 8.67 2.19 3.32
N PRO A 67 8.87 1.22 2.42
CA PRO A 67 8.12 -0.04 2.45
C PRO A 67 8.43 -0.84 3.73
N TYR A 68 7.45 -1.57 4.25
CA TYR A 68 7.61 -2.48 5.38
C TYR A 68 7.37 -3.93 4.96
N HIS A 69 8.26 -4.82 5.40
CA HIS A 69 8.34 -6.21 4.96
C HIS A 69 8.07 -7.13 6.17
N ALA A 70 6.84 -7.62 6.30
CA ALA A 70 6.42 -8.38 7.50
C ALA A 70 6.78 -9.89 7.45
N ALA A 71 7.09 -10.48 6.29
CA ALA A 71 7.54 -11.87 6.16
C ALA A 71 8.32 -12.14 4.84
N ARG A 72 9.11 -13.22 4.83
CA ARG A 72 10.23 -13.63 3.96
C ARG A 72 10.28 -13.04 2.52
N SER A 73 11.37 -12.31 2.27
CA SER A 73 11.92 -11.78 1.00
C SER A 73 10.94 -11.38 -0.11
N LEU A 74 10.82 -10.08 -0.37
CA LEU A 74 10.56 -9.59 -1.73
C LEU A 74 11.81 -9.84 -2.58
N ALA A 75 11.64 -10.22 -3.84
CA ALA A 75 12.75 -10.21 -4.79
C ALA A 75 13.36 -8.80 -4.80
N PRO A 76 14.69 -8.64 -4.65
CA PRO A 76 15.33 -7.31 -4.66
C PRO A 76 14.96 -6.45 -5.89
N SER A 77 14.65 -7.10 -7.01
CA SER A 77 14.18 -6.47 -8.25
C SER A 77 12.83 -5.75 -8.13
N ALA A 78 11.98 -6.13 -7.16
CA ALA A 78 10.67 -5.52 -6.96
C ALA A 78 10.73 -4.18 -6.21
N VAL A 79 11.82 -3.89 -5.49
CA VAL A 79 11.95 -2.72 -4.62
C VAL A 79 12.01 -1.39 -5.41
N PRO A 80 12.79 -1.26 -6.49
CA PRO A 80 12.81 -0.03 -7.29
C PRO A 80 11.46 0.28 -7.95
N ALA A 81 10.79 -0.74 -8.49
CA ALA A 81 9.46 -0.61 -9.10
C ALA A 81 8.42 -0.12 -8.10
N LEU A 82 8.43 -0.68 -6.88
CA LEU A 82 7.56 -0.24 -5.80
C LEU A 82 7.83 1.21 -5.40
N ARG A 83 9.10 1.63 -5.30
CA ARG A 83 9.45 3.03 -5.01
C ARG A 83 9.00 3.98 -6.12
N ALA A 84 9.27 3.65 -7.38
CA ALA A 84 8.87 4.48 -8.51
C ALA A 84 7.34 4.65 -8.60
N ALA A 85 6.60 3.56 -8.38
CA ALA A 85 5.14 3.60 -8.28
C ALA A 85 4.60 4.51 -7.17
N LEU A 86 5.26 4.51 -6.00
CA LEU A 86 4.87 5.37 -4.87
C LEU A 86 5.22 6.84 -5.11
N GLN A 87 6.29 7.12 -5.88
CA GLN A 87 6.76 8.48 -6.18
C GLN A 87 6.09 9.09 -7.42
N GLY A 88 5.59 8.28 -8.35
CA GLY A 88 5.05 8.71 -9.65
C GLY A 88 3.60 9.23 -9.66
N GLY A 89 2.99 9.47 -8.50
CA GLY A 89 1.60 9.96 -8.37
C GLY A 89 1.40 11.48 -8.38
N GLY A 90 2.41 12.25 -8.80
CA GLY A 90 2.37 13.71 -8.82
C GLY A 90 2.32 14.28 -10.24
N ALA A 91 1.11 14.48 -10.77
CA ALA A 91 0.78 15.44 -11.81
C ALA A 91 -0.70 15.82 -11.69
#